data_AF-A0A9J2Q256-F1
#
_entry.id   AF-A0A9J2Q256-F1
#
_cell.length_a   1.000
_cell.length_b   1.000
_cell.length_c   1.000
_cell.angle_alpha   90.00
_cell.angle_beta   90.00
_cell.angle_gamma   90.00
#
_symmetry.space_group_name_H-M   'P 1'
#
loop_
_entity.id
_entity.type
_entity.pdbx_description
1 polymer ?
#
loop_
_entity_poly.entity_id
_entity_poly.type
_entity_poly.pdbx_seq_one_letter_code
_entity_poly.pdbx_strand_id
1 'polypeptide(L)'
;MNSELQSACIAPVAGPVHLVQCENWLTYSYWNEKNRRMEIAVIELYEGSEQTDELRFNSLTPTLPPVVAGPVHLVQCENWLTYSYWNEKNRRMEIAVIELYEGSEQTDELRFNSLTPTLPPVVHAISRAYIFPQGISALGVTETEQGLSTRSLLVAMPFGGIYGISKRIIDARRPLEMTPELAEEMLIPYRPELPIAPEDFVNYNQTVYNIRSIKASPSGLESTSLMLAYGLDLFFARLTPSGTFDILKDDFDHLLISIVLVGLVVACLICKKLGRNHSLKQAWQ
;
A
#
# COMPACT_ATOMS: atom_id res chain seq x y z
N MET A 1 -34.08 7.54 17.47
CA MET A 1 -34.05 8.75 16.62
C MET A 1 -32.94 8.52 15.63
N ASN A 2 -33.29 8.24 14.37
CA ASN A 2 -32.31 8.04 13.30
C ASN A 2 -31.83 9.44 12.88
N SER A 3 -30.75 9.92 13.48
CA SER A 3 -30.08 11.13 13.01
C SER A 3 -29.24 10.75 11.81
N GLU A 4 -29.76 10.98 10.60
CA GLU A 4 -28.92 11.03 9.40
C GLU A 4 -27.87 12.14 9.61
N LEU A 5 -26.59 11.77 9.57
CA LEU A 5 -25.49 12.71 9.83
C LEU A 5 -25.26 13.66 8.63
N GLN A 6 -25.45 13.18 7.40
CA GLN A 6 -25.30 13.96 6.18
C GLN A 6 -26.05 13.30 5.02
N SER A 7 -26.65 14.10 4.13
CA SER A 7 -27.24 13.65 2.87
C SER A 7 -26.68 14.50 1.73
N ALA A 8 -26.03 13.86 0.77
CA ALA A 8 -25.51 14.49 -0.44
C ALA A 8 -26.16 13.86 -1.66
N CYS A 9 -26.79 14.68 -2.50
CA CYS A 9 -27.36 14.23 -3.78
C CYS A 9 -26.50 14.76 -4.92
N ILE A 10 -25.94 13.84 -5.69
CA ILE A 10 -25.21 14.16 -6.93
C ILE A 10 -26.12 13.76 -8.08
N ALA A 11 -26.38 14.66 -9.01
CA ALA A 11 -27.18 14.42 -10.20
C ALA A 11 -26.70 15.34 -11.35
N PRO A 12 -26.70 14.87 -12.62
CA PRO A 12 -27.10 13.55 -13.11
C PRO A 12 -25.95 12.52 -13.10
N VAL A 13 -26.16 11.37 -12.48
CA VAL A 13 -25.14 10.30 -12.33
C VAL A 13 -25.73 8.90 -12.52
N ALA A 14 -24.90 7.98 -13.02
CA ALA A 14 -25.23 6.57 -13.18
C ALA A 14 -24.34 5.66 -12.32
N GLY A 15 -24.79 4.43 -12.08
CA GLY A 15 -23.99 3.38 -11.41
C GLY A 15 -23.03 2.65 -12.36
N PRO A 16 -22.12 1.81 -11.85
CA PRO A 16 -21.94 1.41 -10.44
C PRO A 16 -21.16 2.46 -9.61
N VAL A 17 -21.57 2.64 -8.36
CA VAL A 17 -20.88 3.49 -7.37
C VAL A 17 -20.02 2.59 -6.48
N HIS A 18 -18.72 2.87 -6.40
CA HIS A 18 -17.82 2.23 -5.45
C HIS A 18 -17.51 3.20 -4.32
N LEU A 19 -17.54 2.72 -3.08
CA LEU A 19 -17.31 3.52 -1.88
C LEU A 19 -16.26 2.81 -1.04
N VAL A 20 -15.24 3.53 -0.60
CA VAL A 20 -14.26 3.07 0.37
C VAL A 20 -14.14 4.11 1.46
N GLN A 21 -14.16 3.65 2.70
CA GLN A 21 -13.90 4.45 3.88
C GLN A 21 -12.52 4.08 4.43
N CYS A 22 -11.72 5.09 4.77
CA CYS A 22 -10.47 4.95 5.49
C CYS A 22 -10.42 6.06 6.54
N GLU A 23 -10.41 5.68 7.82
CA GLU A 23 -10.46 6.63 8.93
C GLU A 23 -11.63 7.64 8.80
N ASN A 24 -11.31 8.93 8.68
CA ASN A 24 -12.27 10.03 8.52
C ASN A 24 -12.58 10.35 7.06
N TRP A 25 -12.00 9.62 6.11
CA TRP A 25 -12.17 9.85 4.67
C TRP A 25 -13.12 8.83 4.07
N LEU A 26 -14.00 9.33 3.22
CA LEU A 26 -14.95 8.58 2.43
C LEU A 26 -14.73 8.89 0.96
N THR A 27 -14.08 7.96 0.26
CA THR A 27 -13.85 8.08 -1.18
C THR A 27 -14.91 7.30 -1.93
N TYR A 28 -15.55 7.92 -2.92
CA TYR A 28 -16.46 7.23 -3.82
C TYR A 28 -16.26 7.62 -5.27
N SER A 29 -16.54 6.66 -6.15
CA SER A 29 -16.58 6.87 -7.59
C SER A 29 -18.03 6.86 -8.09
N TYR A 30 -18.36 7.76 -9.02
CA TYR A 30 -19.69 7.82 -9.67
C TYR A 30 -19.59 8.23 -11.14
N TRP A 31 -20.50 7.72 -11.98
CA TRP A 31 -20.49 8.04 -13.41
C TRP A 31 -21.23 9.34 -13.65
N ASN A 32 -20.54 10.38 -14.12
CA ASN A 32 -21.16 11.64 -14.48
C ASN A 32 -21.76 11.54 -15.89
N GLU A 33 -23.10 11.54 -16.00
CA GLU A 33 -23.80 11.36 -17.27
C GLU A 33 -23.65 12.56 -18.20
N LYS A 34 -23.55 13.77 -17.64
CA LYS A 34 -23.41 15.01 -18.41
C LYS A 34 -22.06 15.07 -19.12
N ASN A 35 -21.01 14.70 -18.41
CA ASN A 35 -19.64 14.73 -18.91
C ASN A 35 -19.21 13.39 -19.54
N ARG A 36 -20.02 12.34 -19.40
CA ARG A 36 -19.74 10.96 -19.83
C ARG A 36 -18.37 10.47 -19.35
N ARG A 37 -18.07 10.72 -18.07
CA ARG A 37 -16.82 10.33 -17.44
C ARG A 37 -17.07 9.83 -16.03
N MET A 38 -16.21 8.91 -15.59
CA MET A 38 -16.13 8.52 -14.20
C MET A 38 -15.54 9.70 -13.40
N GLU A 39 -16.04 9.98 -12.21
CA GLU A 39 -15.46 10.96 -11.29
C GLU A 39 -15.24 10.29 -9.94
N ILE A 40 -14.15 10.67 -9.26
CA ILE A 40 -13.87 10.26 -7.88
C ILE A 40 -14.00 11.51 -7.02
N ALA A 41 -14.76 11.38 -5.95
CA ALA A 41 -14.89 12.41 -4.93
C ALA A 41 -14.47 11.84 -3.58
N VAL A 42 -13.80 12.67 -2.79
CA VAL A 42 -13.41 12.39 -1.42
C VAL A 42 -14.22 13.31 -0.53
N ILE A 43 -14.89 12.72 0.46
CA ILE A 43 -15.57 13.43 1.55
C ILE A 43 -14.76 13.19 2.81
N GLU A 44 -14.58 14.22 3.60
CA GLU A 44 -13.99 14.13 4.93
C GLU A 44 -15.11 14.34 5.96
N LEU A 45 -15.21 13.44 6.94
CA LEU A 45 -16.24 13.47 7.98
C LEU A 45 -15.70 14.15 9.24
N TYR A 46 -16.39 15.18 9.73
CA TYR A 46 -15.99 15.99 10.88
C TYR A 46 -17.12 16.10 11.92
N GLU A 47 -16.76 16.11 13.21
CA GLU A 47 -17.69 16.40 14.32
C GLU A 47 -17.51 17.88 14.73
N GLY A 48 -18.53 18.71 14.51
CA GLY A 48 -18.47 20.16 14.75
C GLY A 48 -18.72 20.53 16.22
N SER A 49 -18.02 21.55 16.73
CA SER A 49 -18.28 22.12 18.07
C SER A 49 -19.24 23.31 18.09
N GLU A 50 -19.72 23.77 16.93
CA GLU A 50 -20.87 24.67 16.84
C GLU A 50 -21.77 24.24 15.69
N GLN A 51 -23.06 24.32 15.94
CA GLN A 51 -24.16 23.99 15.04
C GLN A 51 -24.19 25.00 13.87
N THR A 52 -23.24 24.88 12.95
CA THR A 52 -23.26 25.51 11.64
C THR A 52 -23.30 24.39 10.60
N ASP A 53 -24.50 24.16 10.06
CA ASP A 53 -24.87 23.12 9.07
C ASP A 53 -24.19 23.25 7.69
N GLU A 54 -22.99 23.81 7.61
CA GLU A 54 -22.21 23.89 6.37
C GLU A 54 -20.84 23.24 6.55
N LEU A 55 -20.82 21.91 6.46
CA LEU A 55 -19.61 21.14 6.15
C LEU A 55 -19.09 21.63 4.79
N ARG A 56 -17.95 22.32 4.79
CA ARG A 56 -17.32 22.84 3.58
C ARG A 56 -16.83 21.70 2.69
N PHE A 57 -17.43 21.56 1.51
CA PHE A 57 -16.98 20.67 0.45
C PHE A 57 -15.72 21.23 -0.21
N ASN A 58 -14.54 20.82 0.25
CA ASN A 58 -13.33 20.95 -0.55
C ASN A 58 -13.24 19.73 -1.46
N SER A 59 -13.98 19.74 -2.57
CA SER A 59 -13.90 18.67 -3.57
C SER A 59 -12.54 18.74 -4.28
N LEU A 60 -11.54 18.04 -3.75
CA LEU A 60 -10.39 17.66 -4.56
C LEU A 60 -10.91 16.57 -5.51
N THR A 61 -11.38 16.98 -6.69
CA THR A 61 -11.76 16.02 -7.74
C THR A 61 -10.51 15.76 -8.58
N PRO A 62 -9.75 14.68 -8.35
CA PRO A 62 -8.83 14.19 -9.35
C PRO A 62 -9.67 13.81 -10.58
N THR A 63 -9.57 14.61 -11.63
CA THR A 63 -10.33 14.36 -12.86
C THR A 63 -9.78 13.11 -13.52
N LEU A 64 -10.61 12.07 -13.63
CA LEU A 64 -10.28 10.90 -14.44
C LEU A 64 -10.17 11.28 -15.93
N PRO A 65 -9.41 10.51 -16.72
CA PRO A 65 -9.36 10.72 -18.16
C PRO A 65 -10.78 10.67 -18.77
N PRO A 66 -11.04 11.42 -19.85
CA PRO A 66 -12.39 11.75 -20.31
C PRO A 66 -13.21 10.57 -20.88
N VAL A 67 -12.63 9.38 -21.05
CA VAL A 67 -13.32 8.21 -21.61
C VAL A 67 -12.85 6.94 -20.89
N VAL A 68 -13.63 6.52 -19.90
CA VAL A 68 -13.35 5.36 -19.04
C VAL A 68 -14.56 4.44 -19.04
N ALA A 69 -14.36 3.14 -19.20
CA ALA A 69 -15.42 2.15 -19.02
C ALA A 69 -15.24 1.36 -17.72
N GLY A 70 -16.36 0.94 -17.12
CA GLY A 70 -16.36 0.01 -16.00
C GLY A 70 -16.02 -1.42 -16.42
N PRO A 71 -15.71 -2.32 -15.46
CA PRO A 71 -15.79 -2.13 -14.00
C PRO A 71 -14.60 -1.34 -13.43
N VAL A 72 -14.88 -0.49 -12.44
CA VAL A 72 -13.86 0.25 -11.69
C VAL A 72 -13.68 -0.41 -10.33
N HIS A 73 -12.45 -0.74 -9.96
CA HIS A 73 -12.15 -1.20 -8.61
C HIS A 73 -11.36 -0.12 -7.91
N LEU A 74 -11.69 0.17 -6.65
CA LEU A 74 -11.10 1.24 -5.88
C LEU A 74 -10.68 0.71 -4.51
N VAL A 75 -9.46 1.03 -4.10
CA VAL A 75 -8.91 0.71 -2.78
C VAL A 75 -8.16 1.91 -2.25
N GLN A 76 -8.44 2.25 -1.00
CA GLN A 76 -7.79 3.33 -0.27
C GLN A 76 -7.03 2.73 0.90
N CYS A 77 -5.83 3.23 1.15
CA CYS A 77 -5.00 2.85 2.28
C CYS A 77 -4.20 4.08 2.70
N GLU A 78 -4.35 4.51 3.96
CA GLU A 78 -3.61 5.65 4.51
C GLU A 78 -3.76 6.90 3.60
N ASN A 79 -2.63 7.46 3.15
CA ASN A 79 -2.56 8.66 2.33
C ASN A 79 -2.66 8.42 0.81
N TRP A 80 -2.91 7.18 0.37
CA TRP A 80 -2.96 6.84 -1.05
C TRP A 80 -4.23 6.09 -1.46
N LEU A 81 -4.64 6.35 -2.68
CA LEU A 81 -5.81 5.79 -3.32
C LEU A 81 -5.37 5.15 -4.63
N THR A 82 -5.80 3.91 -4.86
CA THR A 82 -5.60 3.23 -6.14
C THR A 82 -6.93 2.81 -6.72
N TYR A 83 -7.06 3.00 -8.02
CA TYR A 83 -8.21 2.53 -8.76
C TYR A 83 -7.79 1.94 -10.10
N SER A 84 -8.47 0.87 -10.51
CA SER A 84 -8.32 0.29 -11.83
C SER A 84 -9.49 0.65 -12.72
N TYR A 85 -9.23 0.83 -14.01
CA TYR A 85 -10.25 1.16 -14.98
C TYR A 85 -9.87 0.71 -16.39
N TRP A 86 -10.88 0.59 -17.26
CA TRP A 86 -10.65 0.34 -18.69
C TRP A 86 -10.59 1.67 -19.45
N ASN A 87 -9.46 1.93 -20.09
CA ASN A 87 -9.29 3.10 -20.95
C ASN A 87 -9.83 2.78 -22.33
N GLU A 88 -10.98 3.37 -22.72
CA GLU A 88 -11.61 3.09 -24.02
C GLU A 88 -10.79 3.62 -25.21
N LYS A 89 -10.10 4.75 -25.02
CA LYS A 89 -9.30 5.39 -26.08
C LYS A 89 -8.13 4.50 -26.48
N ASN A 90 -7.43 3.94 -25.49
CA ASN A 90 -6.26 3.09 -25.70
C ASN A 90 -6.59 1.58 -25.69
N ARG A 91 -7.85 1.22 -25.38
CA ARG A 91 -8.36 -0.17 -25.27
C ARG A 91 -7.48 -1.06 -24.38
N ARG A 92 -7.18 -0.57 -23.18
CA ARG A 92 -6.31 -1.28 -22.22
C ARG A 92 -6.73 -1.03 -20.78
N MET A 93 -6.34 -1.94 -19.89
CA MET A 93 -6.50 -1.77 -18.45
C MET A 93 -5.41 -0.87 -17.90
N GLU A 94 -5.81 0.08 -17.06
CA GLU A 94 -4.90 0.99 -16.36
C GLU A 94 -5.20 0.95 -14.86
N ILE A 95 -4.15 1.05 -14.05
CA ILE A 95 -4.19 1.22 -12.59
C ILE A 95 -3.63 2.60 -12.32
N ALA A 96 -4.44 3.51 -11.79
CA ALA A 96 -3.95 4.81 -11.38
C ALA A 96 -3.89 4.93 -9.86
N VAL A 97 -2.86 5.62 -9.41
CA VAL A 97 -2.55 5.87 -8.02
C VAL A 97 -2.57 7.37 -7.80
N ILE A 98 -3.18 7.76 -6.69
CA ILE A 98 -3.22 9.12 -6.18
C ILE A 98 -2.62 9.08 -4.79
N GLU A 99 -1.68 9.96 -4.53
CA GLU A 99 -1.07 10.16 -3.22
C GLU A 99 -1.37 11.58 -2.76
N LEU A 100 -1.67 11.69 -1.47
CA LEU A 100 -2.01 12.93 -0.82
C LEU A 100 -0.85 13.31 0.11
N TYR A 101 -0.34 14.52 -0.08
CA TYR A 101 0.75 15.08 0.70
C TYR A 101 0.32 16.39 1.35
N GLU A 102 0.67 16.54 2.61
CA GLU A 102 0.82 17.83 3.25
C GLU A 102 2.12 18.45 2.72
N GLY A 103 2.17 19.77 2.50
CA GLY A 103 3.30 20.44 1.86
C GLY A 103 4.61 20.36 2.66
N SER A 104 5.48 21.38 2.53
CA SER A 104 6.73 21.43 3.30
C SER A 104 6.52 21.72 4.79
N GLU A 105 5.38 22.30 5.14
CA GLU A 105 5.01 22.64 6.51
C GLU A 105 3.86 21.73 6.97
N GLN A 106 4.05 21.08 8.11
CA GLN A 106 3.02 20.28 8.75
C GLN A 106 2.06 21.21 9.51
N THR A 107 0.76 20.94 9.41
CA THR A 107 -0.29 21.73 10.11
C THR A 107 -0.07 21.65 11.62
N ASP A 108 0.10 20.44 12.17
CA ASP A 108 0.40 20.20 13.58
C ASP A 108 1.22 18.90 13.73
N GLU A 109 2.35 18.98 14.45
CA GLU A 109 3.27 17.86 14.67
C GLU A 109 2.70 16.77 15.59
N LEU A 110 1.85 17.16 16.55
CA LEU A 110 1.47 16.29 17.66
C LEU A 110 0.06 15.72 17.51
N ARG A 111 -0.85 16.49 16.91
CA ARG A 111 -2.26 16.11 16.83
C ARG A 111 -2.86 16.54 15.51
N PHE A 112 -3.41 15.57 14.78
CA PHE A 112 -4.32 15.90 13.69
C PHE A 112 -5.66 16.37 14.28
N ASN A 113 -6.01 17.62 14.03
CA ASN A 113 -7.34 18.15 14.31
C ASN A 113 -7.88 18.85 13.08
N SER A 114 -8.88 18.24 12.48
CA SER A 114 -9.51 18.77 11.29
C SER A 114 -10.52 19.90 11.55
N LEU A 115 -10.98 20.08 12.80
CA LEU A 115 -11.96 21.10 13.16
C LEU A 115 -11.31 22.48 13.34
N THR A 116 -10.15 22.52 13.99
CA THR A 116 -9.38 23.74 14.22
C THR A 116 -7.98 23.57 13.65
N PRO A 117 -7.85 23.53 12.33
CA PRO A 117 -6.53 23.44 11.72
C PRO A 117 -5.79 24.76 12.01
N THR A 118 -4.60 24.65 12.60
CA THR A 118 -3.70 25.76 12.94
C THR A 118 -3.24 26.52 11.70
N LEU A 119 -3.11 25.80 10.59
CA LEU A 119 -2.79 26.28 9.24
C LEU A 119 -3.89 25.81 8.27
N PRO A 120 -4.19 26.56 7.19
CA PRO A 120 -5.13 26.08 6.18
C PRO A 120 -4.62 24.76 5.58
N PRO A 121 -5.40 23.67 5.61
CA PRO A 121 -4.94 22.38 5.09
C PRO A 121 -4.84 22.47 3.56
N VAL A 122 -3.60 22.55 3.05
CA VAL A 122 -3.32 22.47 1.62
C VAL A 122 -2.86 21.06 1.31
N VAL A 123 -3.77 20.25 0.77
CA VAL A 123 -3.46 18.89 0.34
C VAL A 123 -2.97 18.91 -1.11
N HIS A 124 -1.73 18.51 -1.31
CA HIS A 124 -1.13 18.31 -2.63
C HIS A 124 -1.40 16.88 -3.10
N ALA A 125 -2.28 16.74 -4.10
CA ALA A 125 -2.56 15.46 -4.73
C ALA A 125 -1.62 15.23 -5.92
N ILE A 126 -0.82 14.17 -5.86
CA ILE A 126 0.03 13.71 -6.97
C ILE A 126 -0.62 12.45 -7.54
N SER A 127 -0.70 12.35 -8.87
CA SER A 127 -1.30 11.19 -9.51
C SER A 127 -0.43 10.63 -10.63
N ARG A 128 -0.52 9.32 -10.82
CA ARG A 128 0.18 8.59 -11.88
C ARG A 128 -0.63 7.38 -12.32
N ALA A 129 -0.59 7.08 -13.60
CA ALA A 129 -1.31 5.95 -14.18
C ALA A 129 -0.32 4.89 -14.69
N TYR A 130 -0.62 3.63 -14.47
CA TYR A 130 0.15 2.48 -14.89
C TYR A 130 -0.71 1.61 -15.81
N ILE A 131 -0.09 0.98 -16.80
CA ILE A 131 -0.72 0.05 -17.72
C ILE A 131 -0.57 -1.35 -17.14
N PHE A 132 -1.70 -2.04 -16.98
CA PHE A 132 -1.72 -3.41 -16.53
C PHE A 132 -2.13 -4.32 -17.71
N PRO A 133 -1.38 -5.39 -18.02
CA PRO A 133 -1.59 -6.16 -19.25
C PRO A 133 -2.79 -7.12 -19.20
N GLN A 134 -3.40 -7.32 -18.03
CA GLN A 134 -4.49 -8.28 -17.81
C GLN A 134 -5.76 -7.58 -17.28
N GLY A 135 -6.89 -8.30 -17.33
CA GLY A 135 -8.12 -7.86 -16.67
C GLY A 135 -7.99 -7.90 -15.15
N ILE A 136 -8.78 -7.07 -14.46
CA ILE A 136 -8.83 -7.02 -12.99
C ILE A 136 -10.25 -7.37 -12.56
N SER A 137 -10.37 -8.30 -11.61
CA SER A 137 -11.65 -8.76 -11.05
C SER A 137 -11.90 -8.20 -9.65
N ALA A 138 -10.83 -8.04 -8.86
CA ALA A 138 -10.90 -7.40 -7.55
C ALA A 138 -9.53 -6.82 -7.17
N LEU A 139 -9.55 -5.81 -6.31
CA LEU A 139 -8.37 -5.22 -5.70
C LEU A 139 -8.44 -5.39 -4.17
N GLY A 140 -7.28 -5.50 -3.54
CA GLY A 140 -7.08 -5.44 -2.09
C GLY A 140 -5.72 -4.86 -1.77
N VAL A 141 -5.46 -4.57 -0.50
CA VAL A 141 -4.15 -4.10 -0.02
C VAL A 141 -3.76 -4.89 1.21
N THR A 142 -2.47 -5.18 1.39
CA THR A 142 -1.95 -5.89 2.56
C THR A 142 -1.99 -5.02 3.82
N GLU A 143 -2.37 -5.61 4.95
CA GLU A 143 -2.44 -4.93 6.23
C GLU A 143 -1.53 -5.55 7.30
N THR A 144 -0.70 -4.74 7.95
CA THR A 144 0.13 -5.10 9.11
C THR A 144 -0.21 -4.22 10.30
N GLU A 145 0.19 -4.64 11.51
CA GLU A 145 -0.31 -4.09 12.77
C GLU A 145 0.18 -2.65 13.00
N GLN A 146 1.44 -2.37 12.70
CA GLN A 146 2.08 -1.06 12.87
C GLN A 146 2.26 -0.31 11.55
N GLY A 147 1.95 -0.94 10.41
CA GLY A 147 2.15 -0.33 9.09
C GLY A 147 3.61 -0.04 8.73
N LEU A 148 4.57 -0.70 9.39
CA LEU A 148 6.00 -0.54 9.13
C LEU A 148 6.44 -1.29 7.87
N SER A 149 5.83 -2.46 7.60
CA SER A 149 6.11 -3.19 6.37
C SER A 149 5.54 -2.45 5.16
N THR A 150 6.27 -2.44 4.05
CA THR A 150 5.81 -1.85 2.78
C THR A 150 4.49 -2.47 2.37
N ARG A 151 3.47 -1.66 2.10
CA ARG A 151 2.19 -2.14 1.59
C ARG A 151 2.34 -2.74 0.19
N SER A 152 1.56 -3.77 -0.12
CA SER A 152 1.43 -4.35 -1.46
C SER A 152 -0.03 -4.32 -1.91
N LEU A 153 -0.25 -3.90 -3.15
CA LEU A 153 -1.53 -4.00 -3.84
C LEU A 153 -1.74 -5.43 -4.32
N LEU A 154 -2.88 -6.00 -4.00
CA LEU A 154 -3.28 -7.35 -4.35
C LEU A 154 -4.29 -7.26 -5.49
N VAL A 155 -3.95 -7.87 -6.62
CA VAL A 155 -4.74 -7.82 -7.85
C VAL A 155 -5.25 -9.22 -8.16
N ALA A 156 -6.57 -9.43 -8.09
CA ALA A 156 -7.21 -10.63 -8.59
C ALA A 156 -7.46 -10.48 -10.09
N MET A 157 -7.04 -11.48 -10.87
CA MET A 157 -7.25 -11.54 -12.31
C MET A 157 -8.35 -12.54 -12.67
N PRO A 158 -9.04 -12.36 -13.81
CA PRO A 158 -10.19 -13.18 -14.20
C PRO A 158 -9.83 -14.65 -14.47
N PHE A 159 -8.58 -14.95 -14.84
CA PHE A 159 -8.10 -16.34 -15.00
C PHE A 159 -7.81 -17.04 -13.66
N GLY A 160 -8.06 -16.35 -12.54
CA GLY A 160 -7.95 -16.87 -11.19
C GLY A 160 -6.58 -16.74 -10.54
N GLY A 161 -5.68 -15.93 -11.11
CA GLY A 161 -4.40 -15.58 -10.49
C GLY A 161 -4.53 -14.40 -9.53
N ILE A 162 -3.81 -14.43 -8.42
CA ILE A 162 -3.71 -13.34 -7.44
C ILE A 162 -2.26 -12.85 -7.45
N TYR A 163 -2.10 -11.59 -7.82
CA TYR A 163 -0.79 -10.96 -8.04
C TYR A 163 -0.53 -9.89 -6.99
N GLY A 164 0.67 -9.91 -6.39
CA GLY A 164 1.11 -8.89 -5.44
C GLY A 164 2.00 -7.84 -6.11
N ILE A 165 1.63 -6.57 -6.01
CA ILE A 165 2.43 -5.44 -6.51
C ILE A 165 2.90 -4.60 -5.33
N SER A 166 4.21 -4.51 -5.12
CA SER A 166 4.75 -3.62 -4.07
C SER A 166 4.39 -2.16 -4.35
N LYS A 167 4.02 -1.42 -3.30
CA LYS A 167 3.69 0.02 -3.38
C LYS A 167 4.81 0.85 -4.02
N ARG A 168 6.08 0.43 -3.88
CA ARG A 168 7.25 1.09 -4.47
C ARG A 168 7.23 1.11 -6.01
N ILE A 169 6.57 0.12 -6.62
CA ILE A 169 6.40 0.06 -8.07
C ILE A 169 5.24 0.98 -8.49
N ILE A 170 4.16 1.01 -7.73
CA ILE A 170 2.96 1.82 -8.00
C ILE A 170 2.98 3.14 -7.20
N ASP A 171 4.09 3.86 -7.30
CA ASP A 171 4.34 5.12 -6.60
C ASP A 171 4.04 6.32 -7.52
N ALA A 172 3.29 7.33 -7.04
CA ALA A 172 2.91 8.47 -7.86
C ALA A 172 4.07 9.45 -8.13
N ARG A 173 5.11 9.42 -7.29
CA ARG A 173 6.29 10.29 -7.36
C ARG A 173 7.37 9.82 -8.32
N ARG A 174 7.24 8.62 -8.92
CA ARG A 174 8.24 8.09 -9.87
C ARG A 174 8.49 9.08 -11.02
N PRO A 175 9.74 9.55 -11.21
CA PRO A 175 10.03 10.59 -12.20
C PRO A 175 10.24 9.99 -13.59
N LEU A 176 9.99 10.77 -14.64
CA LEU A 176 10.30 10.36 -16.02
C LEU A 176 11.81 10.35 -16.28
N GLU A 177 12.50 11.37 -15.75
CA GLU A 177 13.95 11.53 -15.83
C GLU A 177 14.53 11.53 -14.42
N MET A 178 15.61 10.78 -14.19
CA MET A 178 16.20 10.62 -12.87
C MET A 178 17.18 11.77 -12.58
N THR A 179 16.93 12.52 -11.49
CA THR A 179 17.84 13.54 -10.95
C THR A 179 18.64 12.96 -9.77
N PRO A 180 19.79 13.53 -9.38
CA PRO A 180 20.58 12.99 -8.28
C PRO A 180 19.84 13.00 -6.94
N GLU A 181 19.00 14.00 -6.67
CA GLU A 181 18.21 14.08 -5.44
C GLU A 181 17.19 12.93 -5.34
N LEU A 182 16.52 12.62 -6.46
CA LEU A 182 15.54 11.51 -6.52
C LEU A 182 16.23 10.14 -6.46
N ALA A 183 17.48 10.06 -6.90
CA ALA A 183 18.30 8.86 -6.78
C ALA A 183 18.74 8.61 -5.33
N GLU A 184 19.01 9.66 -4.55
CA GLU A 184 19.30 9.57 -3.10
C GLU A 184 18.09 9.03 -2.32
N GLU A 185 16.87 9.38 -2.72
CA GLU A 185 15.62 8.81 -2.17
C GLU A 185 15.35 7.35 -2.64
N MET A 186 16.22 6.77 -3.48
CA MET A 186 16.07 5.43 -4.04
C MET A 186 14.76 5.24 -4.82
N LEU A 187 14.30 6.30 -5.50
CA LEU A 187 13.14 6.25 -6.38
C LEU A 187 13.44 5.46 -7.65
N ILE A 188 12.43 4.77 -8.16
CA ILE A 188 12.53 4.00 -9.39
C ILE A 188 12.01 4.88 -10.54
N PRO A 189 12.74 5.05 -11.66
CA PRO A 189 12.26 5.80 -12.81
C PRO A 189 10.91 5.27 -13.29
N TYR A 190 9.97 6.16 -13.62
CA TYR A 190 8.64 5.80 -14.05
C TYR A 190 8.67 4.96 -15.33
N ARG A 191 8.04 3.80 -15.25
CA ARG A 191 7.75 2.94 -16.39
C ARG A 191 6.26 2.65 -16.36
N PRO A 192 5.50 3.06 -17.39
CA PRO A 192 4.05 2.94 -17.37
C PRO A 192 3.62 1.46 -17.38
N GLU A 193 4.34 0.58 -18.05
CA GLU A 193 3.99 -0.84 -18.14
C GLU A 193 4.40 -1.58 -16.87
N LEU A 194 3.43 -2.28 -16.26
CA LEU A 194 3.66 -3.18 -15.14
C LEU A 194 3.89 -4.60 -15.68
N PRO A 195 5.14 -5.10 -15.73
CA PRO A 195 5.40 -6.48 -16.13
C PRO A 195 4.81 -7.42 -15.09
N ILE A 196 4.29 -8.57 -15.56
CA ILE A 196 3.81 -9.65 -14.70
C ILE A 196 4.93 -10.68 -14.59
N ALA A 197 5.48 -10.81 -13.39
CA ALA A 197 6.47 -11.82 -13.04
C ALA A 197 5.77 -13.05 -12.44
N PRO A 198 5.99 -14.28 -12.93
CA PRO A 198 5.37 -15.48 -12.37
C PRO A 198 5.68 -15.70 -10.87
N GLU A 199 6.81 -15.15 -10.37
CA GLU A 199 7.21 -15.27 -8.97
C GLU A 199 6.33 -14.46 -8.01
N ASP A 200 5.69 -13.39 -8.49
CA ASP A 200 4.88 -12.48 -7.67
C ASP A 200 3.41 -12.96 -7.52
N PHE A 201 3.08 -14.13 -8.07
CA PHE A 201 1.78 -14.77 -7.84
C PHE A 201 1.72 -15.41 -6.46
N VAL A 202 0.74 -14.97 -5.67
CA VAL A 202 0.50 -15.49 -4.33
C VAL A 202 -0.01 -16.93 -4.38
N ASN A 203 -0.87 -17.24 -5.37
CA ASN A 203 -1.58 -18.50 -5.44
C ASN A 203 -0.91 -19.48 -6.42
N TYR A 204 0.28 -19.94 -6.04
CA TYR A 204 1.06 -20.88 -6.85
C TYR A 204 0.26 -22.11 -7.28
N ASN A 205 -0.01 -22.22 -8.59
CA ASN A 205 -0.75 -23.31 -9.22
C ASN A 205 -2.14 -23.61 -8.60
N GLN A 206 -2.72 -22.66 -7.86
CA GLN A 206 -4.04 -22.77 -7.24
C GLN A 206 -4.94 -21.67 -7.77
N THR A 207 -5.59 -21.90 -8.90
CA THR A 207 -6.47 -20.89 -9.52
C THR A 207 -7.75 -20.70 -8.70
N VAL A 208 -8.12 -19.44 -8.48
CA VAL A 208 -9.30 -19.06 -7.68
C VAL A 208 -10.22 -18.23 -8.55
N TYR A 209 -11.30 -18.83 -9.04
CA TYR A 209 -12.15 -18.16 -10.03
C TYR A 209 -13.17 -17.23 -9.38
N ASN A 210 -13.53 -16.18 -10.13
CA ASN A 210 -14.62 -15.26 -9.78
C ASN A 210 -14.48 -14.65 -8.36
N ILE A 211 -13.27 -14.16 -8.04
CA ILE A 211 -13.00 -13.45 -6.79
C ILE A 211 -13.82 -12.16 -6.76
N ARG A 212 -14.62 -11.99 -5.71
CA ARG A 212 -15.45 -10.79 -5.50
C ARG A 212 -14.69 -9.72 -4.73
N SER A 213 -13.88 -10.12 -3.76
CA SER A 213 -13.09 -9.21 -2.93
C SER A 213 -11.92 -9.95 -2.29
N ILE A 214 -10.87 -9.20 -1.99
CA ILE A 214 -9.71 -9.64 -1.23
C ILE A 214 -9.71 -8.84 0.06
N LYS A 215 -9.57 -9.52 1.20
CA LYS A 215 -9.38 -8.91 2.51
C LYS A 215 -8.03 -9.33 3.07
N ALA A 216 -7.30 -8.37 3.61
CA ALA A 216 -6.09 -8.62 4.37
C ALA A 216 -6.32 -8.23 5.83
N SER A 217 -5.59 -8.85 6.73
CA SER A 217 -5.62 -8.58 8.17
C SER A 217 -4.22 -8.78 8.75
N PRO A 218 -3.83 -8.02 9.78
CA PRO A 218 -2.60 -8.28 10.51
C PRO A 218 -2.59 -9.68 11.14
N SER A 219 -1.40 -10.26 11.26
CA SER A 219 -1.17 -11.62 11.78
C SER A 219 -0.68 -11.65 13.24
N GLY A 220 -0.29 -10.50 13.79
CA GLY A 220 0.46 -10.35 15.05
C GLY A 220 2.00 -10.31 14.88
N LEU A 221 2.50 -10.60 13.68
CA LEU A 221 3.89 -10.32 13.27
C LEU A 221 3.88 -9.20 12.25
N GLU A 222 4.76 -8.22 12.40
CA GLU A 222 4.76 -7.02 11.58
C GLU A 222 5.21 -7.32 10.14
N SER A 223 6.05 -8.33 9.94
CA SER A 223 6.48 -8.71 8.59
C SER A 223 5.43 -9.53 7.82
N THR A 224 4.34 -9.96 8.47
CA THR A 224 3.38 -10.88 7.86
C THR A 224 1.93 -10.42 7.93
N SER A 225 1.21 -10.59 6.83
CA SER A 225 -0.21 -10.24 6.68
C SER A 225 -1.00 -11.48 6.26
N LEU A 226 -2.21 -11.66 6.80
CA LEU A 226 -3.11 -12.75 6.43
C LEU A 226 -4.07 -12.26 5.35
N MET A 227 -4.11 -12.95 4.21
CA MET A 227 -4.99 -12.63 3.09
C MET A 227 -6.05 -13.71 2.92
N LEU A 228 -7.30 -13.29 2.79
CA LEU A 228 -8.43 -14.10 2.36
C LEU A 228 -9.02 -13.52 1.07
N ALA A 229 -8.91 -14.26 -0.02
CA ALA A 229 -9.64 -13.99 -1.25
C ALA A 229 -10.91 -14.84 -1.27
N TYR A 230 -12.06 -14.20 -1.50
CA TYR A 230 -13.34 -14.90 -1.51
C TYR A 230 -14.20 -14.51 -2.72
N GLY A 231 -14.95 -15.50 -3.22
CA GLY A 231 -15.80 -15.35 -4.39
C GLY A 231 -16.64 -16.58 -4.61
N LEU A 232 -16.41 -17.28 -5.73
CA LEU A 232 -16.92 -18.64 -5.92
C LEU A 232 -16.12 -19.64 -5.07
N ASP A 233 -14.79 -19.50 -5.08
CA ASP A 233 -13.87 -20.25 -4.23
C ASP A 233 -13.34 -19.37 -3.09
N LEU A 234 -12.79 -20.03 -2.07
CA LEU A 234 -12.11 -19.40 -0.93
C LEU A 234 -10.63 -19.76 -0.97
N PHE A 235 -9.77 -18.76 -0.88
CA PHE A 235 -8.33 -18.94 -0.82
C PHE A 235 -7.72 -18.10 0.28
N PHE A 236 -6.89 -18.74 1.10
CA PHE A 236 -6.25 -18.13 2.24
C PHE A 236 -4.74 -18.31 2.14
N ALA A 237 -3.99 -17.22 2.32
CA ALA A 237 -2.54 -17.23 2.29
C ALA A 237 -1.96 -16.24 3.30
N ARG A 238 -0.77 -16.55 3.80
CA ARG A 238 0.07 -15.58 4.52
C ARG A 238 0.98 -14.90 3.52
N LEU A 239 1.07 -13.58 3.62
CA LEU A 239 1.88 -12.72 2.77
C LEU A 239 2.98 -12.07 3.59
N THR A 240 4.11 -11.79 2.94
CA THR A 240 5.26 -11.12 3.54
C THR A 240 5.71 -9.99 2.62
N PRO A 241 5.03 -8.83 2.64
CA PRO A 241 5.18 -7.84 1.57
C PRO A 241 6.57 -7.16 1.56
N SER A 242 7.31 -7.15 2.68
CA SER A 242 8.73 -6.74 2.74
C SER A 242 9.71 -7.91 3.00
N GLY A 243 9.25 -9.15 2.90
CA GLY A 243 9.96 -10.32 3.40
C GLY A 243 9.92 -10.44 4.93
N THR A 244 10.41 -11.56 5.47
CA THR A 244 10.37 -11.87 6.91
C THR A 244 11.57 -11.26 7.64
N PHE A 245 11.39 -10.10 8.26
CA PHE A 245 12.46 -9.42 9.03
C PHE A 245 12.38 -9.61 10.55
N ASP A 246 11.23 -10.06 11.06
CA ASP A 246 10.98 -10.37 12.48
C ASP A 246 11.02 -11.89 12.77
N ILE A 247 11.22 -12.72 11.75
CA ILE A 247 11.37 -14.17 11.85
C ILE A 247 12.77 -14.55 11.37
N LEU A 248 13.42 -15.47 12.10
CA LEU A 248 14.67 -16.06 11.66
C LEU A 248 14.43 -16.91 10.41
N LYS A 249 15.30 -16.81 9.40
CA LYS A 249 15.18 -17.62 8.19
C LYS A 249 15.13 -19.11 8.52
N ASP A 250 14.28 -19.85 7.81
CA ASP A 250 14.20 -21.31 7.95
C ASP A 250 15.52 -22.00 7.56
N ASP A 251 16.26 -21.43 6.60
CA ASP A 251 17.55 -21.93 6.11
C ASP A 251 18.76 -21.42 6.94
N PHE A 252 18.55 -21.01 8.18
CA PHE A 252 19.64 -20.50 9.02
C PHE A 252 20.59 -21.61 9.46
N ASP A 253 21.88 -21.48 9.14
CA ASP A 253 22.90 -22.47 9.50
C ASP A 253 23.30 -22.37 10.98
N HIS A 254 22.49 -23.00 11.82
CA HIS A 254 22.74 -23.12 13.25
C HIS A 254 24.05 -23.89 13.56
N LEU A 255 24.46 -24.81 12.68
CA LEU A 255 25.63 -25.65 12.88
C LEU A 255 26.91 -24.85 12.71
N LEU A 256 27.01 -24.03 11.65
CA LEU A 256 28.15 -23.14 11.40
C LEU A 256 28.41 -22.22 12.60
N ILE A 257 27.39 -21.52 13.08
CA ILE A 257 27.54 -20.58 14.20
C ILE A 257 27.93 -21.30 15.47
N SER A 258 27.36 -22.49 15.72
CA SER A 258 27.72 -23.30 16.87
C SER A 258 29.19 -23.73 16.84
N ILE A 259 29.70 -24.17 15.70
CA ILE A 259 31.11 -24.56 15.53
C ILE A 259 32.05 -23.36 15.71
N VAL A 260 31.74 -22.23 15.10
CA VAL A 260 32.55 -21.01 15.21
C VAL A 260 32.62 -20.53 16.66
N LEU A 261 31.49 -20.56 17.39
CA LEU A 261 31.41 -20.16 18.78
C LEU A 261 32.25 -21.08 19.68
N VAL A 262 32.13 -22.40 19.51
CA VAL A 262 32.96 -23.38 20.24
C VAL A 262 34.45 -23.20 19.90
N GLY A 263 34.77 -23.01 18.63
CA GLY A 263 36.14 -22.76 18.17
C GLY A 263 36.76 -21.51 18.80
N LEU A 264 36.00 -20.41 18.87
CA LEU A 264 36.43 -19.16 19.52
C LEU A 264 36.64 -19.34 21.04
N VAL A 265 35.77 -20.09 21.72
CA VAL A 265 35.94 -20.39 23.15
C VAL A 265 37.22 -21.18 23.39
N VAL A 266 37.47 -22.23 22.61
CA VAL A 266 38.69 -23.06 22.72
C VAL A 266 39.93 -22.21 22.41
N ALA A 267 39.92 -21.42 21.34
CA ALA A 267 41.01 -20.53 20.98
C ALA A 267 41.30 -19.51 22.10
N CYS A 268 40.27 -18.92 22.70
CA CYS A 268 40.42 -17.98 23.82
C CYS A 268 41.08 -18.63 25.04
N LEU A 269 40.69 -19.87 25.41
CA LEU A 269 41.31 -20.60 26.51
C LEU A 269 42.80 -20.90 26.25
N ILE A 270 43.13 -21.29 25.02
CA ILE A 270 44.51 -21.56 24.60
C ILE A 270 45.32 -20.25 24.67
N CYS A 271 44.82 -19.17 24.07
CA CYS A 271 45.47 -17.86 24.10
C CYS A 271 45.66 -17.33 25.52
N LYS A 272 44.67 -17.48 26.40
CA LYS A 272 44.77 -17.10 27.83
C LYS A 272 45.88 -17.87 28.54
N LYS A 273 45.96 -19.18 28.29
CA LYS A 273 47.01 -20.03 28.89
C LYS A 273 48.40 -19.63 28.38
N LEU A 274 48.54 -19.42 27.08
CA LEU A 274 49.79 -18.98 26.45
C LEU A 274 50.21 -17.59 26.94
N GLY A 275 49.28 -16.64 26.99
CA GLY A 275 49.52 -15.28 27.48
C GLY A 275 49.96 -15.27 28.94
N ARG A 276 49.28 -16.02 29.82
CA ARG A 276 49.70 -16.15 31.23
C ARG A 276 51.10 -16.73 31.36
N ASN A 277 51.43 -17.74 30.56
CA ASN A 277 52.77 -18.34 30.58
C ASN A 277 53.83 -17.36 30.06
N HIS A 278 53.51 -16.57 29.03
CA HIS A 278 54.41 -15.56 28.47
C HIS A 278 54.67 -14.42 29.48
N SER A 279 53.62 -13.88 30.11
CA SER A 279 53.76 -12.84 31.13
C SER A 279 54.56 -13.31 32.34
N LEU A 280 54.37 -14.56 32.77
CA LEU A 280 55.14 -15.17 33.86
C LEU A 280 56.62 -15.28 33.47
N LYS A 281 56.94 -15.76 32.26
CA LYS A 281 58.35 -15.82 31.81
C LYS A 281 59.00 -14.44 31.76
N GLN A 282 58.27 -13.42 31.31
CA GLN A 282 58.78 -12.06 31.22
C GLN A 282 58.99 -11.40 32.59
N ALA A 283 58.13 -11.69 33.58
CA ALA A 283 58.26 -11.16 34.94
C ALA A 283 59.39 -11.82 35.76
N TRP A 284 59.89 -12.97 35.32
CA TRP A 284 60.98 -13.72 35.97
C TRP A 284 62.34 -13.52 35.29
N GLN A 285 62.39 -12.65 34.28
CA GLN A 285 63.64 -12.05 33.79
C GLN A 285 63.94 -10.77 34.57
#